data_AF-A0A2G5I7K2-F1
#
_entry.id   AF-A0A2G5I7K2-F1
#
_cell.length_a   1.000
_cell.length_b   1.000
_cell.length_c   1.000
_cell.angle_alpha   90.00
_cell.angle_beta   90.00
_cell.angle_gamma   90.00
#
_symmetry.space_group_name_H-M   'P 1'
#
loop_
_entity.id
_entity.type
_entity.pdbx_description
1 polymer ?
#
loop_
_entity_poly.entity_id
_entity_poly.type
_entity_poly.pdbx_seq_one_letter_code
_entity_poly.pdbx_strand_id
1 'polypeptide(L)'
;MSGAALAASYRSPISAQNFSLDLPPPPQSGSVDEKTSYLAALRTNASKLQGEINTFLTQKMEEDKAAEAGKGTAKKKVDEQREEDMYGEEDPENDG
;
A
#
# COMPACT_ATOMS: atom_id res chain seq x y z
N MET A 1 20.94 12.55 -23.85
CA MET A 1 19.53 12.75 -24.24
C MET A 1 18.69 12.14 -23.12
N SER A 2 17.83 12.92 -22.46
CA SER A 2 16.95 12.37 -21.41
C SER A 2 15.88 11.52 -22.09
N GLY A 3 15.82 10.23 -21.78
CA GLY A 3 14.80 9.32 -22.29
C GLY A 3 13.40 9.73 -21.81
N ALA A 4 12.37 9.44 -22.60
CA ALA A 4 10.98 9.59 -22.15
C ALA A 4 10.69 8.51 -21.08
N ALA A 5 9.90 8.83 -20.07
CA ALA A 5 9.50 7.89 -19.03
C ALA A 5 8.01 8.01 -18.74
N LEU A 6 7.38 6.88 -18.44
CA LEU A 6 6.04 6.83 -17.87
C LEU A 6 6.17 6.90 -16.35
N ALA A 7 5.68 7.97 -15.75
CA ALA A 7 5.83 8.21 -14.32
C ALA A 7 4.48 8.44 -13.62
N ALA A 8 4.43 8.07 -12.34
CA ALA A 8 3.32 8.36 -11.44
C ALA A 8 3.86 8.73 -10.05
N SER A 9 3.15 9.61 -9.36
CA SER A 9 3.50 10.04 -8.01
C SER A 9 2.32 9.84 -7.07
N TYR A 10 2.53 9.06 -6.04
CA TYR A 10 1.63 8.90 -4.91
C TYR A 10 2.07 9.82 -3.78
N ARG A 11 1.12 10.53 -3.17
CA ARG A 11 1.33 11.35 -1.97
C ARG A 11 0.19 11.16 -0.98
N SER A 12 0.56 10.98 0.27
CA SER A 12 -0.31 10.98 1.43
C SER A 12 0.31 11.85 2.52
N PRO A 13 -0.40 12.15 3.62
CA PRO A 13 0.16 12.93 4.73
C PRO A 13 1.41 12.32 5.39
N ILE A 14 1.56 10.99 5.29
CA ILE A 14 2.60 10.23 6.02
C ILE A 14 3.59 9.49 5.10
N SER A 15 3.29 9.39 3.80
CA SER A 15 4.14 8.69 2.84
C SER A 15 4.02 9.25 1.43
N ALA A 16 5.10 9.11 0.67
CA ALA A 16 5.12 9.42 -0.75
C ALA A 16 5.88 8.32 -1.49
N GLN A 17 5.46 8.01 -2.71
CA GLN A 17 6.11 7.03 -3.57
C GLN A 17 6.09 7.53 -5.00
N ASN A 18 7.23 7.42 -5.68
CA ASN A 18 7.33 7.70 -7.11
C ASN A 18 7.52 6.39 -7.87
N PHE A 19 6.87 6.30 -9.01
CA PHE A 19 7.01 5.21 -9.96
C PHE A 19 7.51 5.79 -11.28
N SER A 20 8.46 5.12 -11.91
CA SER A 20 9.02 5.54 -13.19
C SER A 20 9.42 4.31 -13.99
N LEU A 21 8.91 4.23 -15.21
CA LEU A 21 9.25 3.19 -16.18
C LEU A 21 9.78 3.84 -17.45
N ASP A 22 10.97 3.42 -17.88
CA ASP A 22 11.62 3.95 -19.07
C ASP A 22 10.82 3.61 -20.32
N LEU A 23 10.66 4.59 -21.20
CA LEU A 23 10.10 4.41 -22.52
C LEU A 23 11.20 4.52 -23.57
N PRO A 24 11.04 3.81 -24.70
CA PRO A 24 11.87 4.06 -25.86
C PRO A 24 11.74 5.52 -26.32
N PRO A 25 12.72 6.02 -27.08
CA PRO A 25 12.67 7.37 -27.63
C PRO A 25 11.36 7.61 -28.40
N PRO A 26 10.83 8.85 -28.39
CA PRO A 26 9.67 9.19 -29.19
C PRO A 26 9.96 8.90 -30.68
N PRO A 27 9.01 8.31 -31.42
CA PRO A 27 9.20 7.99 -32.82
C PRO A 27 9.39 9.24 -33.66
N GLN A 28 10.27 9.19 -34.66
CA GLN A 28 10.40 10.28 -35.63
C GLN A 28 9.19 10.30 -36.58
N SER A 29 8.82 11.48 -37.06
CA SER A 29 7.67 11.66 -37.94
C SER A 29 7.88 10.90 -39.26
N GLY A 30 7.16 9.78 -39.45
CA GLY A 30 7.14 9.01 -40.70
C GLY A 30 7.43 7.52 -40.54
N SER A 31 8.05 7.11 -39.42
CA SER A 31 8.34 5.69 -39.16
C SER A 31 7.17 4.99 -38.45
N VAL A 32 6.51 4.07 -39.15
CA VAL A 32 5.40 3.26 -38.59
C VAL A 32 5.92 2.24 -37.58
N ASP A 33 7.09 1.66 -37.82
CA ASP A 33 7.69 0.64 -36.95
C ASP A 33 8.13 1.23 -35.60
N GLU A 34 8.72 2.43 -35.61
CA GLU A 34 9.07 3.15 -34.38
C GLU A 34 7.82 3.50 -33.58
N LYS A 35 6.74 3.97 -34.25
CA LYS A 35 5.47 4.26 -33.58
C LYS A 35 4.87 3.02 -32.95
N THR A 36 4.84 1.90 -33.69
CA THR A 36 4.32 0.63 -33.20
C THR A 36 5.10 0.15 -31.99
N SER A 37 6.43 0.21 -32.05
CA SER A 37 7.32 -0.19 -30.94
C SER A 37 7.13 0.69 -29.72
N TYR A 38 7.07 2.01 -29.91
CA TYR A 38 6.83 2.97 -28.84
C TYR A 38 5.48 2.75 -28.14
N LEU A 39 4.41 2.57 -28.91
CA LEU A 39 3.07 2.33 -28.37
C LEU A 39 2.96 0.97 -27.66
N ALA A 40 3.62 -0.07 -28.18
CA ALA A 40 3.68 -1.38 -27.52
C ALA A 40 4.40 -1.29 -26.17
N ALA A 41 5.53 -0.59 -26.12
CA ALA A 41 6.25 -0.33 -24.88
C ALA A 41 5.41 0.49 -23.89
N LEU A 42 4.75 1.54 -24.36
CA LEU A 42 3.88 2.38 -23.54
C LEU A 42 2.72 1.57 -22.92
N ARG A 43 2.05 0.73 -23.71
CA ARG A 43 0.95 -0.12 -23.23
C ARG A 43 1.42 -1.14 -22.20
N THR A 44 2.57 -1.75 -22.45
CA THR A 44 3.18 -2.74 -21.53
C THR A 44 3.54 -2.07 -20.21
N ASN A 45 4.22 -0.93 -20.27
CA ASN A 45 4.60 -0.16 -19.09
C ASN A 45 3.38 0.37 -18.33
N ALA A 46 2.32 0.80 -19.00
CA ALA A 46 1.09 1.22 -18.33
C ALA A 46 0.47 0.08 -17.52
N SER A 47 0.41 -1.13 -18.09
CA SER A 47 -0.13 -2.31 -17.39
C SER A 47 0.75 -2.72 -16.20
N LYS A 48 2.09 -2.65 -16.38
CA LYS A 48 3.06 -2.91 -15.31
C LYS A 48 2.93 -1.89 -14.18
N LEU A 49 2.90 -0.59 -14.51
CA LEU A 49 2.76 0.50 -13.56
C LEU A 49 1.47 0.38 -12.76
N GLN A 50 0.36 0.02 -13.40
CA GLN A 50 -0.89 -0.26 -12.72
C GLN A 50 -0.73 -1.40 -11.69
N GLY A 51 -0.05 -2.49 -12.06
CA GLY A 51 0.24 -3.60 -11.15
C GLY A 51 1.10 -3.18 -9.95
N GLU A 52 2.15 -2.38 -10.18
CA GLU A 52 3.01 -1.84 -9.12
C GLU A 52 2.22 -0.94 -8.15
N ILE A 53 1.38 -0.04 -8.68
CA ILE A 53 0.53 0.84 -7.87
C ILE A 53 -0.46 0.03 -7.05
N ASN A 54 -1.15 -0.94 -7.65
CA ASN A 54 -2.10 -1.78 -6.94
C ASN A 54 -1.42 -2.56 -5.80
N THR A 55 -0.27 -3.16 -6.08
CA THR A 55 0.52 -3.88 -5.05
C THR A 55 0.91 -2.96 -3.91
N PHE A 56 1.44 -1.78 -4.23
CA PHE A 56 1.83 -0.78 -3.24
C PHE A 56 0.64 -0.34 -2.36
N LEU A 57 -0.51 -0.03 -2.97
CA LEU A 57 -1.70 0.38 -2.21
C LEU A 57 -2.28 -0.75 -1.36
N THR A 58 -2.26 -1.99 -1.85
CA THR A 58 -2.69 -3.16 -1.06
C THR A 58 -1.80 -3.36 0.15
N GLN A 59 -0.48 -3.29 -0.01
CA GLN A 59 0.46 -3.36 1.12
C GLN A 59 0.20 -2.25 2.14
N LYS A 60 -0.03 -1.02 1.68
CA LYS A 60 -0.37 0.09 2.59
C LYS A 60 -1.66 -0.14 3.37
N MET A 61 -2.70 -0.68 2.73
CA MET A 61 -3.93 -1.03 3.43
C MET A 61 -3.73 -2.13 4.49
N GLU A 62 -2.87 -3.11 4.21
CA GLU A 62 -2.53 -4.16 5.17
C GLU A 62 -1.74 -3.60 6.37
N GLU A 63 -0.76 -2.73 6.11
CA GLU A 63 -0.01 -2.00 7.14
C GLU A 63 -0.96 -1.16 8.03
N ASP A 64 -1.87 -0.40 7.42
CA ASP A 64 -2.84 0.43 8.14
C ASP A 64 -3.79 -0.44 8.98
N LYS A 65 -4.27 -1.56 8.43
CA LYS A 65 -5.14 -2.50 9.16
C LYS A 65 -4.42 -3.13 10.35
N ALA A 66 -3.14 -3.50 10.19
CA ALA A 66 -2.33 -4.03 11.29
C ALA A 66 -2.06 -2.97 12.37
N ALA A 67 -1.80 -1.73 11.98
CA ALA A 67 -1.61 -0.62 12.91
C ALA A 67 -2.89 -0.32 13.72
N GLU A 68 -4.06 -0.32 13.08
CA GLU A 68 -5.34 -0.13 13.76
C GLU A 68 -5.71 -1.32 14.66
N ALA A 69 -5.44 -2.56 14.21
CA ALA A 69 -5.59 -3.75 15.05
C ALA A 69 -4.64 -3.72 16.27
N GLY A 70 -3.42 -3.19 16.13
CA GLY A 70 -2.47 -2.97 17.23
C GLY A 70 -2.98 -1.98 18.27
N LYS A 71 -3.64 -0.90 17.84
CA LYS A 71 -4.27 0.08 18.74
C LYS A 71 -5.48 -0.48 19.47
N GLY A 72 -6.29 -1.30 18.79
CA GLY A 72 -7.44 -2.00 19.39
C GLY A 72 -7.04 -3.11 20.36
N THR A 73 -5.99 -3.87 20.04
CA THR A 73 -5.49 -4.96 20.89
C THR A 73 -4.73 -4.45 22.12
N ALA A 74 -4.10 -3.29 22.11
CA ALA A 74 -3.51 -2.72 23.32
C ALA A 74 -4.59 -2.38 24.37
N LYS A 75 -5.71 -1.77 23.96
CA LYS A 75 -6.86 -1.54 24.86
C LYS A 75 -7.54 -2.84 25.27
N LYS A 76 -7.76 -3.75 24.30
CA LYS A 76 -8.44 -5.02 24.57
C LYS A 76 -7.62 -5.97 25.44
N LYS A 77 -6.28 -6.01 25.28
CA LYS A 77 -5.38 -6.74 26.19
C LYS A 77 -5.35 -6.15 27.59
N VAL A 78 -5.37 -4.82 27.73
CA VAL A 78 -5.44 -4.19 29.07
C VAL A 78 -6.78 -4.48 29.74
N ASP A 79 -7.87 -4.56 28.98
CA ASP A 79 -9.19 -4.91 29.48
C ASP A 79 -9.28 -6.41 29.85
N GLU A 80 -8.84 -7.30 28.96
CA GLU A 80 -8.79 -8.76 29.20
C GLU A 80 -7.87 -9.11 30.39
N GLN A 81 -6.70 -8.47 30.53
CA GLN A 81 -5.80 -8.70 31.67
C GLN A 81 -6.42 -8.21 33.00
N ARG A 82 -7.17 -7.11 32.96
CA ARG A 82 -7.88 -6.58 34.14
C ARG A 82 -9.06 -7.47 34.53
N GLU A 83 -9.79 -8.01 33.56
CA GLU A 83 -10.88 -8.97 33.80
C GLU A 83 -10.35 -10.30 34.36
N GLU A 84 -9.20 -10.80 33.88
CA GLU A 84 -8.55 -11.99 34.43
C GLU A 84 -8.06 -11.80 35.88
N ASP A 85 -7.47 -10.65 36.22
CA ASP A 85 -7.00 -10.34 37.58
C ASP A 85 -8.15 -10.25 38.60
N MET A 86 -9.37 -9.90 38.16
CA MET A 86 -10.57 -9.85 39.01
C MET A 86 -11.33 -11.18 39.09
N TYR A 87 -10.95 -12.20 38.32
CA TYR A 87 -11.62 -13.51 38.31
C TYR A 87 -11.15 -14.43 39.47
N GLY A 88 -10.24 -13.96 40.32
CA GLY A 88 -9.64 -14.70 41.45
C GLY A 88 -10.07 -14.23 42.85
N GLU A 89 -10.89 -13.18 42.97
CA GLU A 89 -11.54 -12.81 44.24
C GLU A 89 -12.99 -13.31 44.19
N GLU A 90 -13.22 -14.55 44.60
CA GLU A 90 -14.54 -14.93 45.12
C GLU A 90 -14.79 -14.03 46.35
N ASP A 91 -15.66 -13.04 46.24
CA ASP A 91 -16.17 -12.28 47.39
C ASP A 91 -16.94 -13.26 48.30
N PRO A 92 -16.43 -13.62 49.49
CA PRO A 92 -17.12 -14.55 50.37
C PRO A 92 -18.25 -13.88 51.15
N GLU A 93 -18.54 -12.59 50.97
CA GLU A 93 -19.49 -11.87 51.82
C GLU A 93 -20.85 -11.66 51.15
N ASN A 94 -21.53 -12.75 50.83
CA ASN A 94 -23.00 -12.76 50.78
C ASN A 94 -23.59 -14.09 51.29
N ASP A 95 -23.20 -14.47 52.50
CA ASP A 95 -23.99 -15.33 53.38
C ASP A 95 -24.04 -14.67 54.77
N GLY A 96 -25.14 -13.97 55.06
CA GLY A 96 -25.42 -13.30 56.34
C GLY A 96 -26.74 -12.54 56.36
#